data_AF-A0A6N6TAC1-F1
#
_entry.id   AF-A0A6N6TAC1-F1
#
_cell.length_a   1.000
_cell.length_b   1.000
_cell.length_c   1.000
_cell.angle_alpha   90.00
_cell.angle_beta   90.00
_cell.angle_gamma   90.00
#
_symmetry.space_group_name_H-M   'P 1'
#
loop_
_entity.id
_entity.type
_entity.pdbx_description
1 polymer ?
#
loop_
_entity_poly.entity_id
_entity_poly.type
_entity_poly.pdbx_seq_one_letter_code
_entity_poly.pdbx_strand_id
1 'polypeptide(L)'
;MSTTDNRQLRQSLLDTYEALPPLEQVVVQLLSVIYEEVGKTALADCARRCDAPQIKTKGFPQPGLMPLLERLVSSKLVIQANNQWLCHRLIVEDMTRRAVREGRFESMAKAVQEVIRNTGWSDSYFRSYRQALAGLRIAFYRGDVKRMQRILEVCARNYPADLAQYPPWLLIFNNPFDADNLRALPDDLLGEALAAIFAAAARHFEPADELIAFGESLLAENRCADALRYYLAEQALLHGEPAKARQYLGAHDTDYSEALRGWLAFLDGNDEQAIQHYEAALKLLRKRTGKRKIFFDHLAGVFFILALLASNTPARLRQALDMMAPVFDKGARYAYPGIYRHLWQVVEVQQGQLQKIAAPDLSAPLPALNRFFQLLVLFWLKAADLQALRGLATILVGTAQENGYHWFAVELTELVRRLVGPTYNSPEPSTLSHKGEEELDGGRRLVRLFQLKEPWEHALNALLELTQPGAEPTTAPANRLVWWISWHKSGSCTISPREQKRDARGQWTQGRAVALKRLHHAEKLEFLTPQDREICSAVREDHSGYYGQTSYEIDPARALPLLVGHPLVFWEDTPGVRVDLVKGEPELLITPQGSQWR
;
A
#
# COMPACT_ATOMS: atom_id res chain seq x y z
N MET A 1 -2.50 -13.83 13.46
CA MET A 1 -1.81 -14.56 14.54
C MET A 1 -0.83 -13.59 15.14
N SER A 2 -0.86 -13.41 16.47
CA SER A 2 0.00 -12.45 17.14
C SER A 2 1.47 -12.89 17.05
N THR A 3 2.40 -11.95 17.14
CA THR A 3 3.85 -12.24 17.23
C THR A 3 4.16 -13.18 18.39
N THR A 4 3.41 -13.07 19.49
CA THR A 4 3.47 -13.94 20.68
C THR A 4 3.09 -15.39 20.36
N ASP A 5 2.02 -15.62 19.61
CA ASP A 5 1.60 -16.97 19.21
C ASP A 5 2.68 -17.64 18.35
N ASN A 6 3.30 -16.88 17.44
CA ASN A 6 4.38 -17.39 16.60
C ASN A 6 5.65 -17.72 17.39
N ARG A 7 5.99 -16.96 18.44
CA ARG A 7 7.13 -17.28 19.33
C ARG A 7 6.90 -18.57 20.10
N GLN A 8 5.72 -18.73 20.70
CA GLN A 8 5.37 -19.96 21.43
C GLN A 8 5.35 -21.18 20.51
N LEU A 9 4.72 -21.05 19.33
CA LEU A 9 4.70 -22.12 18.34
C LEU A 9 6.12 -22.47 17.84
N ARG A 10 6.97 -21.47 17.58
CA ARG A 10 8.37 -21.70 17.21
C ARG A 10 9.09 -22.49 18.30
N GLN A 11 8.99 -22.08 19.55
CA GLN A 11 9.68 -22.76 20.65
C GLN A 11 9.23 -24.23 20.75
N SER A 12 7.93 -24.50 20.69
CA SER A 12 7.40 -25.87 20.67
C SER A 12 7.95 -26.72 19.51
N LEU A 13 8.06 -26.14 18.31
CA LEU A 13 8.66 -26.81 17.15
C LEU A 13 10.15 -27.08 17.36
N LEU A 14 10.90 -26.14 17.93
CA LEU A 14 12.32 -26.34 18.25
C LEU A 14 12.51 -27.45 19.30
N ASP A 15 11.72 -27.47 20.37
CA ASP A 15 11.78 -28.51 21.39
C ASP A 15 11.45 -29.90 20.80
N THR A 16 10.45 -29.95 19.91
CA THR A 16 10.09 -31.17 19.18
C THR A 16 11.23 -31.65 18.27
N TYR A 17 11.93 -30.72 17.63
CA TYR A 17 13.09 -31.03 16.80
C TYR A 17 14.26 -31.59 17.62
N GLU A 18 14.55 -31.04 18.80
CA GLU A 18 15.64 -31.54 19.66
C GLU A 18 15.39 -32.98 20.14
N ALA A 19 14.12 -33.36 20.32
CA ALA A 19 13.74 -34.72 20.71
C ALA A 19 13.81 -35.74 19.56
N LEU A 20 14.03 -35.31 18.30
CA LEU A 20 14.07 -36.21 17.16
C LEU A 20 15.33 -37.10 17.15
N PRO A 21 15.23 -38.33 16.59
CA PRO A 21 16.41 -39.12 16.27
C PRO A 21 17.36 -38.39 15.30
N PRO A 22 18.69 -38.64 15.36
CA PRO A 22 19.66 -37.91 14.54
C PRO A 22 19.41 -37.94 13.03
N LEU A 23 18.86 -39.05 12.49
CA LEU A 23 18.51 -39.14 11.08
C LEU A 23 17.38 -38.17 10.69
N GLU A 24 16.36 -38.05 11.55
CA GLU A 24 15.19 -37.20 11.31
C GLU A 24 15.59 -35.72 11.42
N GLN A 25 16.46 -35.39 12.37
CA GLN A 25 17.06 -34.05 12.48
C GLN A 25 17.78 -33.63 11.19
N VAL A 26 18.59 -34.52 10.60
CA VAL A 26 19.30 -34.26 9.34
C VAL A 26 18.33 -34.11 8.16
N VAL A 27 17.23 -34.87 8.12
CA VAL A 27 16.21 -34.72 7.07
C VAL A 27 15.51 -33.36 7.17
N VAL A 28 15.16 -32.91 8.37
CA VAL A 28 14.57 -31.58 8.58
C VAL A 28 15.56 -30.47 8.18
N GLN A 29 16.85 -30.61 8.52
CA GLN A 29 17.89 -29.68 8.08
C GLN A 29 18.02 -29.65 6.56
N LEU A 30 18.04 -30.81 5.90
CA LEU A 30 18.10 -30.89 4.44
C LEU A 30 16.88 -30.21 3.79
N LEU A 31 15.67 -30.46 4.29
CA LEU A 31 14.46 -29.76 3.85
C LEU A 31 14.56 -28.24 4.05
N SER A 32 15.23 -27.81 5.12
CA SER A 32 15.44 -26.38 5.37
C SER A 32 16.40 -25.75 4.37
N VAL A 33 17.46 -26.46 3.94
CA VAL A 33 18.39 -26.01 2.89
C VAL A 33 17.71 -26.01 1.52
N ILE A 34 16.85 -27.00 1.24
CA ILE A 34 16.05 -27.05 0.02
C ILE A 34 15.10 -25.85 -0.08
N TYR A 35 14.46 -25.45 1.04
CA TYR A 35 13.54 -24.30 1.18
C TYR A 35 12.22 -24.38 0.39
N GLU A 36 12.24 -25.06 -0.75
CA GLU A 36 11.09 -25.26 -1.62
C GLU A 36 10.37 -26.60 -1.40
N GLU A 37 9.16 -26.67 -1.92
CA GLU A 37 8.37 -27.89 -1.95
C GLU A 37 9.12 -28.95 -2.77
N VAL A 38 9.52 -30.04 -2.12
CA VAL A 38 10.31 -31.08 -2.74
C VAL A 38 9.55 -32.40 -2.78
N GLY A 39 9.57 -33.04 -3.94
CA GLY A 39 9.01 -34.38 -4.11
C GLY A 39 9.92 -35.47 -3.52
N LYS A 40 9.33 -36.65 -3.27
CA LYS A 40 10.00 -37.78 -2.60
C LYS A 40 11.32 -38.16 -3.27
N THR A 41 11.33 -38.28 -4.59
CA THR A 41 12.51 -38.70 -5.36
C THR A 41 13.64 -37.68 -5.25
N ALA A 42 13.34 -36.40 -5.44
CA ALA A 42 14.35 -35.34 -5.35
C ALA A 42 14.91 -35.22 -3.92
N LEU A 43 14.08 -35.35 -2.89
CA LEU A 43 14.54 -35.37 -1.50
C LEU A 43 15.46 -36.57 -1.24
N ALA A 44 15.09 -37.76 -1.69
CA ALA A 44 15.91 -38.96 -1.55
C ALA A 44 17.25 -38.84 -2.29
N ASP A 45 17.26 -38.21 -3.46
CA ASP A 45 18.46 -37.97 -4.25
C ASP A 45 19.39 -36.96 -3.56
N CYS A 46 18.85 -35.85 -3.04
CA CYS A 46 19.60 -34.90 -2.22
C CYS A 46 20.20 -35.59 -0.98
N ALA A 47 19.40 -36.40 -0.28
CA ALA A 47 19.85 -37.11 0.91
C ALA A 47 21.00 -38.09 0.61
N ARG A 48 20.92 -38.85 -0.49
CA ARG A 48 21.99 -39.78 -0.89
C ARG A 48 23.30 -39.07 -1.27
N ARG A 49 23.22 -37.86 -1.81
CA ARG A 49 24.39 -37.09 -2.24
C ARG A 49 25.00 -36.24 -1.15
N CYS A 50 24.25 -35.89 -0.11
CA CYS A 50 24.81 -35.17 1.02
C CYS A 50 25.67 -36.10 1.89
N ASP A 51 26.80 -35.58 2.32
CA ASP A 51 27.81 -36.24 3.14
C ASP A 51 27.48 -36.10 4.62
N ALA A 52 26.30 -36.61 5.01
CA ALA A 52 25.89 -36.66 6.41
C ALA A 52 26.18 -38.07 6.97
N PRO A 53 27.01 -38.19 8.04
CA PRO A 53 27.36 -39.49 8.63
C PRO A 53 26.12 -40.31 9.00
N GLN A 54 25.06 -39.67 9.50
CA GLN A 54 23.81 -40.30 9.93
C GLN A 54 23.04 -40.94 8.77
N ILE A 55 23.21 -40.40 7.55
CA ILE A 55 22.58 -40.92 6.32
C ILE A 55 23.44 -42.06 5.73
N LYS A 56 24.76 -41.90 5.72
CA LYS A 56 25.69 -42.89 5.15
C LYS A 56 25.81 -44.17 5.99
N THR A 57 25.86 -44.06 7.32
CA THR A 57 26.08 -45.22 8.21
C THR A 57 24.90 -46.18 8.31
N LYS A 58 23.66 -45.70 8.18
CA LYS A 58 22.44 -46.55 8.26
C LYS A 58 21.87 -46.93 6.89
N GLY A 59 22.38 -46.35 5.80
CA GLY A 59 21.77 -46.40 4.47
C GLY A 59 20.44 -45.65 4.45
N PHE A 60 20.27 -44.66 3.58
CA PHE A 60 19.00 -43.93 3.49
C PHE A 60 17.88 -44.86 3.02
N PRO A 61 16.91 -45.24 3.87
CA PRO A 61 15.97 -46.28 3.51
C PRO A 61 14.92 -45.69 2.57
N GLN A 62 14.99 -46.00 1.27
CA GLN A 62 13.91 -45.64 0.33
C GLN A 62 12.53 -46.16 0.78
N PRO A 63 12.39 -47.36 1.37
CA PRO A 63 11.12 -47.82 1.95
C PRO A 63 10.74 -47.05 3.23
N GLY A 64 11.72 -46.62 4.02
CA GLY A 64 11.52 -45.95 5.32
C GLY A 64 11.32 -44.43 5.24
N LEU A 65 11.56 -43.82 4.08
CA LEU A 65 11.42 -42.37 3.88
C LEU A 65 9.97 -41.89 4.09
N MET A 66 8.98 -42.63 3.60
CA MET A 66 7.57 -42.23 3.74
C MET A 66 7.11 -42.26 5.20
N PRO A 67 7.31 -43.37 5.95
CA PRO A 67 7.01 -43.38 7.39
C PRO A 67 7.75 -42.30 8.18
N LEU A 68 8.99 -41.98 7.78
CA LEU A 68 9.75 -40.89 8.39
C LEU A 68 9.10 -39.52 8.12
N LEU A 69 8.75 -39.23 6.87
CA LEU A 69 8.10 -37.97 6.50
C LEU A 69 6.72 -37.84 7.16
N GLU A 70 5.95 -38.92 7.27
CA GLU A 70 4.68 -38.95 7.98
C GLU A 70 4.84 -38.56 9.45
N ARG A 71 5.86 -39.10 10.14
CA ARG A 71 6.18 -38.68 11.53
C ARG A 71 6.57 -37.20 11.62
N LEU A 72 7.36 -36.70 10.68
CA LEU A 72 7.76 -35.29 10.64
C LEU A 72 6.57 -34.35 10.36
N VAL A 73 5.58 -34.82 9.58
CA VAL A 73 4.32 -34.11 9.33
C VAL A 73 3.43 -34.15 10.57
N SER A 74 3.30 -35.31 11.23
CA SER A 74 2.54 -35.44 12.48
C SER A 74 3.10 -34.58 13.61
N SER A 75 4.41 -34.37 13.65
CA SER A 75 5.09 -33.47 14.60
C SER A 75 5.11 -32.00 14.15
N LYS A 76 4.49 -31.67 13.01
CA LYS A 76 4.37 -30.31 12.44
C LYS A 76 5.70 -29.64 12.05
N LEU A 77 6.82 -30.35 12.10
CA LEU A 77 8.14 -29.86 11.67
C LEU A 77 8.24 -29.76 10.15
N VAL A 78 7.47 -30.59 9.44
CA VAL A 78 7.36 -30.62 7.99
C VAL A 78 5.90 -30.41 7.60
N ILE A 79 5.69 -29.62 6.55
CA ILE A 79 4.36 -29.41 5.95
C ILE A 79 4.31 -30.24 4.68
N GLN A 80 3.20 -30.95 4.47
CA GLN A 80 2.92 -31.68 3.23
C GLN A 80 1.83 -30.97 2.44
N ALA A 81 2.10 -30.71 1.16
CA ALA A 81 1.14 -30.20 0.20
C ALA A 81 1.38 -30.88 -1.15
N ASN A 82 0.34 -31.39 -1.82
CA ASN A 82 0.44 -32.00 -3.16
C ASN A 82 1.54 -33.08 -3.31
N ASN A 83 1.72 -33.95 -2.31
CA ASN A 83 2.81 -34.95 -2.27
C ASN A 83 4.22 -34.34 -2.36
N GLN A 84 4.37 -33.11 -1.91
CA GLN A 84 5.64 -32.44 -1.71
C GLN A 84 5.77 -32.05 -0.24
N TRP A 85 7.01 -31.97 0.23
CA TRP A 85 7.34 -31.67 1.61
C TRP A 85 8.17 -30.40 1.68
N LEU A 86 7.93 -29.59 2.70
CA LEU A 86 8.75 -28.43 3.03
C LEU A 86 8.96 -28.34 4.54
N CYS A 87 10.11 -27.79 4.95
CA CYS A 87 10.34 -27.45 6.34
C CYS A 87 9.33 -26.40 6.81
N HIS A 88 8.84 -26.51 8.06
CA HIS A 88 7.93 -25.54 8.61
C HIS A 88 8.56 -24.13 8.64
N ARG A 89 7.87 -23.16 8.02
CA ARG A 89 8.38 -21.79 7.81
C ARG A 89 8.91 -21.07 9.05
N LEU A 90 8.36 -21.36 10.23
CA LEU A 90 8.82 -20.73 11.48
C LEU A 90 10.17 -21.24 11.97
N ILE A 91 10.66 -22.40 11.52
CA ILE A 91 11.95 -22.96 11.97
C ILE A 91 12.96 -23.10 10.82
N VAL A 92 12.58 -22.73 9.60
CA VAL A 92 13.40 -23.00 8.41
C VAL A 92 14.80 -22.37 8.48
N GLU A 93 14.92 -21.13 8.96
CA GLU A 93 16.24 -20.52 9.16
C GLU A 93 16.97 -21.09 10.36
N ASP A 94 16.28 -21.37 11.47
CA ASP A 94 16.88 -22.03 12.64
C ASP A 94 17.56 -23.35 12.23
N MET A 95 16.87 -24.14 11.41
CA MET A 95 17.38 -25.42 10.90
C MET A 95 18.54 -25.25 9.93
N THR A 96 18.50 -24.23 9.06
CA THR A 96 19.61 -23.96 8.14
C THR A 96 20.85 -23.47 8.89
N ARG A 97 20.69 -22.56 9.85
CA ARG A 97 21.78 -22.06 10.72
C ARG A 97 22.41 -23.17 11.56
N ARG A 98 21.60 -24.14 12.05
CA ARG A 98 22.12 -25.36 12.70
C ARG A 98 22.97 -26.20 11.75
N ALA A 99 22.48 -26.45 10.53
CA ALA A 99 23.25 -27.18 9.53
C ALA A 99 24.60 -26.49 9.21
N VAL A 100 24.66 -25.16 9.24
CA VAL A 100 25.91 -24.38 9.12
C VAL A 100 26.82 -24.63 10.33
N ARG A 101 26.32 -24.43 11.56
CA ARG A 101 27.09 -24.63 12.80
C ARG A 101 27.65 -26.04 12.94
N GLU A 102 26.93 -27.04 12.46
CA GLU A 102 27.34 -28.44 12.52
C GLU A 102 28.17 -28.90 11.31
N GLY A 103 28.55 -27.97 10.41
CA GLY A 103 29.39 -28.26 9.25
C GLY A 103 28.72 -29.10 8.15
N ARG A 104 27.40 -29.27 8.20
CA ARG A 104 26.62 -30.09 7.24
C ARG A 104 26.14 -29.28 6.03
N PHE A 105 26.02 -27.97 6.18
CA PHE A 105 25.42 -27.08 5.19
C PHE A 105 26.05 -27.19 3.81
N GLU A 106 27.38 -27.13 3.69
CA GLU A 106 28.03 -27.08 2.37
C GLU A 106 27.75 -28.35 1.55
N SER A 107 27.75 -29.51 2.22
CA SER A 107 27.44 -30.77 1.57
C SER A 107 25.97 -30.86 1.14
N MET A 108 25.05 -30.39 2.00
CA MET A 108 23.62 -30.30 1.66
C MET A 108 23.40 -29.34 0.49
N ALA A 109 23.99 -28.15 0.50
CA ALA A 109 23.84 -27.14 -0.53
C ALA A 109 24.33 -27.63 -1.91
N LYS A 110 25.47 -28.35 -1.95
CA LYS A 110 25.95 -29.02 -3.18
C LYS A 110 24.95 -30.03 -3.69
N ALA A 111 24.47 -30.94 -2.84
CA ALA A 111 23.50 -31.96 -3.21
C ALA A 111 22.21 -31.34 -3.77
N VAL A 112 21.69 -30.29 -3.11
CA VAL A 112 20.51 -29.54 -3.56
C VAL A 112 20.73 -28.94 -4.95
N GLN A 113 21.83 -28.23 -5.17
CA GLN A 113 22.10 -27.59 -6.46
C GLN A 113 22.34 -28.58 -7.61
N GLU A 114 22.84 -29.78 -7.33
CA GLU A 114 23.05 -30.80 -8.36
C GLU A 114 21.77 -31.52 -8.77
N VAL A 115 20.85 -31.75 -7.83
CA VAL A 115 19.60 -32.49 -8.02
C VAL A 115 18.49 -31.54 -8.48
N ILE A 116 18.34 -30.43 -7.78
CA ILE A 116 17.32 -29.41 -8.03
C ILE A 116 17.94 -28.31 -8.88
N ARG A 117 18.18 -28.64 -10.15
CA ARG A 117 18.82 -27.71 -11.10
C ARG A 117 17.87 -26.59 -11.49
N ASN A 118 18.43 -25.41 -11.71
CA ASN A 118 17.79 -24.36 -12.48
C ASN A 118 17.73 -24.83 -13.94
N THR A 119 16.59 -25.33 -14.39
CA THR A 119 16.42 -25.94 -15.72
C THR A 119 16.43 -24.93 -16.88
N GLY A 120 17.12 -23.79 -16.73
CA GLY A 120 17.17 -22.74 -17.75
C GLY A 120 18.50 -22.72 -18.53
N TRP A 121 18.46 -22.05 -19.68
CA TRP A 121 19.60 -21.82 -20.58
C TRP A 121 20.73 -20.97 -19.96
N SER A 122 20.56 -20.46 -18.74
CA SER A 122 21.57 -19.69 -18.01
C SER A 122 21.43 -19.88 -16.51
N ASP A 123 22.53 -19.61 -15.78
CA ASP A 123 22.62 -19.63 -14.32
C ASP A 123 21.73 -18.57 -13.62
N SER A 124 21.03 -17.74 -14.41
CA SER A 124 20.17 -16.63 -13.98
C SER A 124 18.66 -16.87 -14.14
N TYR A 125 18.26 -18.05 -14.63
CA TYR A 125 16.85 -18.40 -14.77
C TYR A 125 16.35 -19.18 -13.54
N PHE A 126 15.31 -18.65 -12.90
CA PHE A 126 14.55 -19.32 -11.85
C PHE A 126 13.14 -19.58 -12.37
N ARG A 127 12.52 -20.70 -11.96
CA ARG A 127 11.14 -21.05 -12.33
C ARG A 127 10.12 -20.34 -11.45
N SER A 128 10.51 -19.98 -10.24
CA SER A 128 9.66 -19.31 -9.26
C SER A 128 10.48 -18.41 -8.35
N TYR A 129 9.79 -17.47 -7.67
CA TYR A 129 10.38 -16.65 -6.63
C TYR A 129 10.96 -17.48 -5.49
N ARG A 130 10.30 -18.58 -5.10
CA ARG A 130 10.77 -19.48 -4.05
C ARG A 130 12.10 -20.16 -4.41
N GLN A 131 12.26 -20.56 -5.68
CA GLN A 131 13.52 -21.12 -6.17
C GLN A 131 14.64 -20.06 -6.15
N ALA A 132 14.31 -18.81 -6.51
CA ALA A 132 15.24 -17.69 -6.42
C ALA A 132 15.65 -17.42 -4.96
N LEU A 133 14.71 -17.44 -4.02
CA LEU A 133 14.98 -17.33 -2.58
C LEU A 133 15.86 -18.47 -2.05
N ALA A 134 15.60 -19.72 -2.46
CA ALA A 134 16.45 -20.86 -2.09
C ALA A 134 17.90 -20.64 -2.57
N GLY A 135 18.07 -20.18 -3.81
CA GLY A 135 19.36 -19.81 -4.37
C GLY A 135 20.04 -18.65 -3.64
N LEU A 136 19.28 -17.62 -3.26
CA LEU A 136 19.77 -16.46 -2.50
C LEU A 136 20.27 -16.87 -1.12
N ARG A 137 19.51 -17.71 -0.40
CA ARG A 137 19.88 -18.27 0.90
C ARG A 137 21.19 -19.05 0.81
N ILE A 138 21.31 -19.93 -0.20
CA ILE A 138 22.55 -20.68 -0.41
C ILE A 138 23.73 -19.75 -0.71
N ALA A 139 23.54 -18.72 -1.55
CA ALA A 139 24.57 -17.75 -1.86
C ALA A 139 25.00 -16.97 -0.60
N PHE A 140 24.06 -16.59 0.26
CA PHE A 140 24.32 -15.95 1.55
C PHE A 140 25.20 -16.80 2.46
N TYR A 141 24.78 -18.02 2.78
CA TYR A 141 25.54 -18.88 3.69
C TYR A 141 26.90 -19.33 3.14
N ARG A 142 27.15 -19.17 1.83
CA ARG A 142 28.47 -19.36 1.19
C ARG A 142 29.31 -18.08 1.07
N GLY A 143 28.77 -16.92 1.43
CA GLY A 143 29.43 -15.63 1.23
C GLY A 143 29.58 -15.21 -0.23
N ASP A 144 28.78 -15.75 -1.16
CA ASP A 144 28.83 -15.39 -2.58
C ASP A 144 28.00 -14.13 -2.86
N VAL A 145 28.57 -12.98 -2.48
CA VAL A 145 27.95 -11.65 -2.63
C VAL A 145 27.55 -11.36 -4.08
N LYS A 146 28.39 -11.73 -5.05
CA LYS A 146 28.12 -11.49 -6.48
C LYS A 146 26.91 -12.30 -6.95
N ARG A 147 26.73 -13.53 -6.47
CA ARG A 147 25.53 -14.32 -6.76
C ARG A 147 24.31 -13.75 -6.05
N MET A 148 24.44 -13.29 -4.81
CA MET A 148 23.33 -12.64 -4.09
C MET A 148 22.78 -11.43 -4.85
N GLN A 149 23.65 -10.50 -5.26
CA GLN A 149 23.25 -9.31 -6.02
C GLN A 149 22.53 -9.68 -7.32
N ARG A 150 23.09 -10.60 -8.10
CA ARG A 150 22.46 -11.09 -9.34
C ARG A 150 21.08 -11.71 -9.10
N ILE A 151 20.90 -12.48 -8.03
CA ILE A 151 19.61 -13.09 -7.71
C ILE A 151 18.59 -12.02 -7.29
N LEU A 152 19.01 -11.04 -6.47
CA LEU A 152 18.15 -9.92 -6.06
C LEU A 152 17.69 -9.10 -7.28
N GLU A 153 18.57 -8.83 -8.23
CA GLU A 153 18.21 -8.18 -9.50
C GLU A 153 17.18 -9.00 -10.30
N VAL A 154 17.36 -10.33 -10.38
CA VAL A 154 16.41 -11.21 -11.04
C VAL A 154 15.06 -11.21 -10.31
N CYS A 155 15.05 -11.25 -8.99
CA CYS A 155 13.82 -11.12 -8.19
C CYS A 155 13.13 -9.79 -8.46
N ALA A 156 13.87 -8.68 -8.45
CA ALA A 156 13.32 -7.36 -8.71
C ALA A 156 12.72 -7.26 -10.12
N ARG A 157 13.35 -7.87 -11.13
CA ARG A 157 12.89 -7.82 -12.52
C ARG A 157 11.73 -8.78 -12.81
N ASN A 158 11.85 -10.03 -12.38
CA ASN A 158 10.97 -11.12 -12.81
C ASN A 158 9.86 -11.44 -11.79
N TYR A 159 10.07 -11.14 -10.50
CA TYR A 159 9.10 -11.41 -9.43
C TYR A 159 8.77 -10.14 -8.59
N PRO A 160 8.32 -9.03 -9.21
CA PRO A 160 8.03 -7.78 -8.50
C PRO A 160 7.09 -7.91 -7.30
N ALA A 161 5.98 -8.61 -7.52
CA ALA A 161 4.89 -8.72 -6.56
C ALA A 161 5.30 -9.61 -5.38
N ASP A 162 5.93 -10.75 -5.67
CA ASP A 162 6.43 -11.64 -4.64
C ASP A 162 7.54 -10.98 -3.80
N LEU A 163 8.45 -10.23 -4.43
CA LEU A 163 9.50 -9.50 -3.71
C LEU A 163 8.91 -8.48 -2.72
N ALA A 164 7.83 -7.79 -3.11
CA ALA A 164 7.15 -6.82 -2.26
C ALA A 164 6.36 -7.51 -1.13
N GLN A 165 5.74 -8.66 -1.40
CA GLN A 165 4.93 -9.40 -0.43
C GLN A 165 5.80 -10.20 0.56
N TYR A 166 6.92 -10.74 0.10
CA TYR A 166 7.79 -11.64 0.83
C TYR A 166 9.26 -11.19 0.73
N PRO A 167 9.64 -10.03 1.30
CA PRO A 167 10.99 -9.50 1.17
C PRO A 167 12.07 -10.48 1.67
N PRO A 168 13.13 -10.77 0.89
CA PRO A 168 14.12 -11.77 1.25
C PRO A 168 14.80 -11.48 2.58
N TRP A 169 15.08 -10.20 2.84
CA TRP A 169 15.74 -9.75 4.06
C TRP A 169 14.94 -10.13 5.32
N LEU A 170 13.61 -10.00 5.28
CA LEU A 170 12.75 -10.41 6.39
C LEU A 170 12.72 -11.93 6.57
N LEU A 171 12.68 -12.68 5.46
CA LEU A 171 12.59 -14.14 5.51
C LEU A 171 13.86 -14.81 6.03
N ILE A 172 15.03 -14.24 5.69
CA ILE A 172 16.34 -14.81 6.02
C ILE A 172 16.82 -14.32 7.40
N PHE A 173 16.65 -13.03 7.67
CA PHE A 173 17.26 -12.38 8.84
C PHE A 173 16.27 -12.01 9.93
N ASN A 174 14.96 -12.02 9.68
CA ASN A 174 13.92 -11.68 10.69
C ASN A 174 12.98 -12.87 10.98
N ASN A 175 13.50 -14.10 10.88
CA ASN A 175 12.74 -15.34 11.10
C ASN A 175 13.58 -16.47 11.75
N PRO A 176 14.22 -16.26 12.92
CA PRO A 176 14.09 -15.11 13.80
C PRO A 176 15.17 -14.07 13.48
N PHE A 177 15.11 -12.92 14.17
CA PHE A 177 16.12 -11.87 14.06
C PHE A 177 17.54 -12.46 14.25
N ASP A 178 18.50 -12.01 13.45
CA ASP A 178 19.88 -12.50 13.48
C ASP A 178 20.88 -11.39 13.20
N ALA A 179 21.36 -10.78 14.29
CA ALA A 179 22.35 -9.71 14.26
C ALA A 179 23.68 -10.16 13.64
N ASP A 180 24.13 -11.38 13.88
CA ASP A 180 25.43 -11.86 13.43
C ASP A 180 25.46 -12.07 11.92
N ASN A 181 24.43 -12.75 11.39
CA ASN A 181 24.29 -12.96 9.96
C ASN A 181 24.03 -11.66 9.21
N LEU A 182 23.29 -10.70 9.80
CA LEU A 182 23.18 -9.36 9.24
C LEU A 182 24.54 -8.64 9.21
N ARG A 183 25.29 -8.66 10.31
CA ARG A 183 26.60 -8.00 10.41
C ARG A 183 27.58 -8.55 9.37
N ALA A 184 27.45 -9.82 8.99
CA ALA A 184 28.29 -10.46 7.97
C ALA A 184 28.04 -9.94 6.53
N LEU A 185 26.92 -9.23 6.27
CA LEU A 185 26.65 -8.65 4.95
C LEU A 185 27.61 -7.49 4.64
N PRO A 186 27.98 -7.29 3.37
CA PRO A 186 28.65 -6.07 2.92
C PRO A 186 27.71 -4.86 3.04
N ASP A 187 28.28 -3.66 3.24
CA ASP A 187 27.52 -2.43 3.55
C ASP A 187 26.39 -2.10 2.58
N ASP A 188 26.58 -2.35 1.28
CA ASP A 188 25.55 -2.14 0.25
C ASP A 188 24.29 -2.97 0.55
N LEU A 189 24.47 -4.25 0.84
CA LEU A 189 23.36 -5.18 1.11
C LEU A 189 22.85 -5.07 2.54
N LEU A 190 23.73 -4.73 3.49
CA LEU A 190 23.35 -4.46 4.86
C LEU A 190 22.41 -3.25 4.92
N GLY A 191 22.71 -2.18 4.19
CA GLY A 191 21.84 -1.00 4.12
C GLY A 191 20.44 -1.35 3.60
N GLU A 192 20.35 -2.14 2.52
CA GLU A 192 19.07 -2.62 1.99
C GLU A 192 18.30 -3.51 2.98
N ALA A 193 19.00 -4.40 3.66
CA ALA A 193 18.40 -5.30 4.65
C ALA A 193 17.88 -4.53 5.86
N LEU A 194 18.66 -3.61 6.42
CA LEU A 194 18.28 -2.75 7.54
C LEU A 194 17.06 -1.91 7.18
N ALA A 195 17.07 -1.25 6.01
CA ALA A 195 15.92 -0.48 5.54
C ALA A 195 14.64 -1.31 5.50
N ALA A 196 14.71 -2.54 4.97
CA ALA A 196 13.55 -3.44 4.91
C ALA A 196 13.08 -3.89 6.30
N ILE A 197 14.00 -4.23 7.21
CA ILE A 197 13.68 -4.74 8.55
C ILE A 197 13.12 -3.63 9.45
N PHE A 198 13.73 -2.44 9.47
CA PHE A 198 13.21 -1.28 10.21
C PHE A 198 11.84 -0.85 9.70
N ALA A 199 11.66 -0.76 8.38
CA ALA A 199 10.38 -0.40 7.79
C ALA A 199 9.29 -1.43 8.12
N ALA A 200 9.63 -2.73 8.16
CA ALA A 200 8.69 -3.79 8.56
C ALA A 200 8.30 -3.67 10.03
N ALA A 201 9.28 -3.46 10.93
CA ALA A 201 9.03 -3.28 12.35
C ALA A 201 8.06 -2.11 12.59
N ALA A 202 8.36 -0.94 12.02
CA ALA A 202 7.50 0.24 12.09
C ALA A 202 6.10 0.00 11.50
N ARG A 203 6.01 -0.72 10.38
CA ARG A 203 4.74 -0.96 9.68
C ARG A 203 3.80 -1.89 10.44
N HIS A 204 4.35 -2.86 11.15
CA HIS A 204 3.61 -3.90 11.87
C HIS A 204 3.52 -3.66 13.38
N PHE A 205 4.16 -2.61 13.90
CA PHE A 205 4.35 -2.39 15.34
C PHE A 205 5.00 -3.59 16.01
N GLU A 206 6.03 -4.18 15.37
CA GLU A 206 6.80 -5.27 15.97
C GLU A 206 7.79 -4.73 17.00
N PRO A 207 8.07 -5.47 18.09
CA PRO A 207 9.12 -5.11 19.03
C PRO A 207 10.46 -4.90 18.31
N ALA A 208 11.11 -3.77 18.57
CA ALA A 208 12.30 -3.34 17.83
C ALA A 208 13.55 -3.19 18.70
N ASP A 209 13.52 -3.51 20.01
CA ASP A 209 14.64 -3.27 20.93
C ASP A 209 15.96 -3.90 20.46
N GLU A 210 15.91 -5.17 20.06
CA GLU A 210 17.09 -5.91 19.57
C GLU A 210 17.62 -5.31 18.25
N LEU A 211 16.72 -4.91 17.36
CA LEU A 211 17.05 -4.25 16.10
C LEU A 211 17.66 -2.86 16.31
N ILE A 212 17.12 -2.08 17.25
CA ILE A 212 17.62 -0.76 17.64
C ILE A 212 19.02 -0.89 18.22
N ALA A 213 19.21 -1.79 19.20
CA ALA A 213 20.53 -2.04 19.79
C ALA A 213 21.56 -2.49 18.73
N PHE A 214 21.14 -3.35 17.80
CA PHE A 214 21.99 -3.75 16.67
C PHE A 214 22.34 -2.55 15.77
N GLY A 215 21.37 -1.72 15.39
CA GLY A 215 21.59 -0.51 14.60
C GLY A 215 22.52 0.49 15.29
N GLU A 216 22.36 0.71 16.60
CA GLU A 216 23.24 1.56 17.41
C GLU A 216 24.69 1.02 17.41
N SER A 217 24.86 -0.31 17.50
CA SER A 217 26.19 -0.93 17.43
C SER A 217 26.86 -0.75 16.06
N LEU A 218 26.12 -0.93 14.97
CA LEU A 218 26.64 -0.71 13.61
C LEU A 218 26.97 0.76 13.35
N LEU A 219 26.17 1.68 13.90
CA LEU A 219 26.44 3.10 13.80
C LEU A 219 27.72 3.48 14.55
N ALA A 220 27.99 2.88 15.71
CA ALA A 220 29.26 3.03 16.43
C ALA A 220 30.46 2.47 15.65
N GLU A 221 30.25 1.42 14.86
CA GLU A 221 31.22 0.88 13.89
C GLU A 221 31.35 1.73 12.61
N ASN A 222 30.60 2.83 12.49
CA ASN A 222 30.52 3.71 11.30
C ASN A 222 30.07 2.99 10.01
N ARG A 223 29.26 1.95 10.13
CA ARG A 223 28.68 1.21 8.99
C ARG A 223 27.30 1.75 8.65
N CYS A 224 26.99 1.90 7.37
CA CYS A 224 25.67 2.36 6.89
C CYS A 224 25.14 3.63 7.60
N ALA A 225 26.03 4.55 8.01
CA ALA A 225 25.75 5.57 9.02
C ALA A 225 24.56 6.49 8.68
N ASP A 226 24.48 7.00 7.44
CA ASP A 226 23.44 7.95 7.04
C ASP A 226 22.04 7.33 7.12
N ALA A 227 21.87 6.10 6.61
CA ALA A 227 20.60 5.39 6.64
C ALA A 227 20.23 4.97 8.07
N LEU A 228 21.19 4.44 8.84
CA LEU A 228 20.95 4.02 10.23
C LEU A 228 20.55 5.17 11.13
N ARG A 229 21.19 6.35 10.99
CA ARG A 229 20.78 7.56 11.71
C ARG A 229 19.30 7.87 11.49
N TYR A 230 18.82 7.78 10.25
CA TYR A 230 17.41 7.98 9.96
C TYR A 230 16.51 6.91 10.60
N TYR A 231 16.80 5.63 10.40
CA TYR A 231 15.92 4.57 10.92
C TYR A 231 15.90 4.50 12.44
N LEU A 232 17.03 4.76 13.11
CA LEU A 232 17.09 4.88 14.57
C LEU A 232 16.32 6.10 15.07
N ALA A 233 16.40 7.22 14.37
CA ALA A 233 15.60 8.40 14.69
C ALA A 233 14.11 8.18 14.46
N GLU A 234 13.74 7.52 13.36
CA GLU A 234 12.37 7.11 13.07
C GLU A 234 11.84 6.26 14.22
N GLN A 235 12.56 5.20 14.62
CA GLN A 235 12.16 4.38 15.76
C GLN A 235 12.02 5.21 17.05
N ALA A 236 12.97 6.08 17.37
CA ALA A 236 12.86 6.96 18.54
C ALA A 236 11.61 7.86 18.48
N LEU A 237 11.27 8.43 17.32
CA LEU A 237 10.03 9.20 17.15
C LEU A 237 8.79 8.34 17.38
N LEU A 238 8.75 7.14 16.81
CA LEU A 238 7.62 6.22 16.97
C LEU A 238 7.44 5.72 18.40
N HIS A 239 8.54 5.63 19.17
CA HIS A 239 8.54 5.28 20.59
C HIS A 239 8.27 6.48 21.51
N GLY A 240 8.06 7.68 20.96
CA GLY A 240 7.75 8.89 21.74
C GLY A 240 8.97 9.60 22.34
N GLU A 241 10.16 9.39 21.77
CA GLU A 241 11.45 9.92 22.25
C GLU A 241 12.06 10.96 21.28
N PRO A 242 11.43 12.14 21.06
CA PRO A 242 11.92 13.12 20.09
C PRO A 242 13.27 13.73 20.47
N ALA A 243 13.63 13.74 21.76
CA ALA A 243 14.96 14.13 22.21
C ALA A 243 16.04 13.15 21.74
N LYS A 244 15.78 11.83 21.82
CA LYS A 244 16.68 10.79 21.32
C LYS A 244 16.78 10.84 19.79
N ALA A 245 15.65 11.06 19.10
CA ALA A 245 15.64 11.22 17.64
C ALA A 245 16.56 12.37 17.16
N ARG A 246 16.59 13.51 17.88
CA ARG A 246 17.47 14.64 17.56
C ARG A 246 18.96 14.30 17.70
N GLN A 247 19.33 13.37 18.58
CA GLN A 247 20.74 12.95 18.75
C GLN A 247 21.28 12.16 17.55
N TYR A 248 20.39 11.57 16.74
CA TYR A 248 20.78 10.84 15.55
C TYR A 248 21.04 11.73 14.33
N LEU A 249 20.65 13.01 14.36
CA LEU A 249 20.96 13.95 13.29
C LEU A 249 22.47 14.00 13.03
N GLY A 250 22.86 13.67 11.80
CA GLY A 250 24.25 13.72 11.37
C GLY A 250 24.77 15.16 11.21
N ALA A 251 26.09 15.30 11.14
CA ALA A 251 26.74 16.59 10.91
C ALA A 251 26.60 17.10 9.46
N HIS A 252 26.24 16.23 8.51
CA HIS A 252 26.10 16.55 7.09
C HIS A 252 24.65 16.48 6.66
N ASP A 253 24.28 17.38 5.74
CA ASP A 253 22.95 17.41 5.16
C ASP A 253 22.84 16.35 4.06
N THR A 254 22.11 15.27 4.36
CA THR A 254 21.70 14.21 3.43
C THR A 254 20.18 14.30 3.20
N ASP A 255 19.68 13.58 2.20
CA ASP A 255 18.22 13.48 2.00
C ASP A 255 17.52 12.89 3.24
N TYR A 256 18.16 11.95 3.91
CA TYR A 256 17.69 11.37 5.16
C TYR A 256 17.68 12.39 6.32
N SER A 257 18.75 13.15 6.52
CA SER A 257 18.83 14.10 7.64
C SER A 257 17.84 15.25 7.47
N GLU A 258 17.69 15.78 6.26
CA GLU A 258 16.71 16.84 5.95
C GLU A 258 15.28 16.32 6.11
N ALA A 259 14.97 15.08 5.69
CA ALA A 259 13.65 14.52 5.90
C ALA A 259 13.33 14.33 7.40
N LEU A 260 14.32 13.95 8.21
CA LEU A 260 14.17 13.85 9.66
C LEU A 260 13.96 15.23 10.32
N ARG A 261 14.68 16.27 9.89
CA ARG A 261 14.43 17.65 10.34
C ARG A 261 13.02 18.11 10.00
N GLY A 262 12.54 17.76 8.80
CA GLY A 262 11.17 18.03 8.38
C GLY A 262 10.14 17.36 9.30
N TRP A 263 10.38 16.11 9.69
CA TRP A 263 9.49 15.39 10.62
C TRP A 263 9.50 16.03 12.00
N LEU A 264 10.66 16.31 12.57
CA LEU A 264 10.77 16.96 13.88
C LEU A 264 10.07 18.33 13.89
N ALA A 265 10.32 19.17 12.88
CA ALA A 265 9.67 20.48 12.76
C ALA A 265 8.15 20.36 12.65
N PHE A 266 7.64 19.36 11.93
CA PHE A 266 6.20 19.10 11.83
C PHE A 266 5.60 18.74 13.19
N LEU A 267 6.26 17.88 13.98
CA LEU A 267 5.79 17.51 15.32
C LEU A 267 5.83 18.70 16.29
N ASP A 268 6.81 19.59 16.13
CA ASP A 268 6.95 20.83 16.90
C ASP A 268 5.94 21.91 16.46
N GLY A 269 5.12 21.65 15.44
CA GLY A 269 4.09 22.57 14.95
C GLY A 269 4.55 23.58 13.89
N ASN A 270 5.80 23.50 13.45
CA ASN A 270 6.43 24.43 12.51
C ASN A 270 6.25 23.96 11.05
N ASP A 271 5.02 24.01 10.52
CA ASP A 271 4.68 23.43 9.20
C ASP A 271 5.48 23.96 8.03
N GLU A 272 5.65 25.29 7.93
CA GLU A 272 6.38 25.89 6.82
C GLU A 272 7.86 25.51 6.84
N GLN A 273 8.46 25.43 8.04
CA GLN A 273 9.83 24.95 8.21
C GLN A 273 9.94 23.46 7.86
N ALA A 274 8.96 22.65 8.27
CA ALA A 274 8.90 21.24 7.92
C ALA A 274 8.89 21.03 6.40
N ILE A 275 8.03 21.78 5.69
CA ILE A 275 7.92 21.73 4.23
C ILE A 275 9.25 22.13 3.56
N GLN A 276 9.93 23.18 4.04
CA GLN A 276 11.22 23.59 3.51
C GLN A 276 12.29 22.48 3.63
N HIS A 277 12.36 21.82 4.78
CA HIS A 277 13.25 20.69 5.00
C HIS A 277 12.91 19.51 4.08
N TYR A 278 11.64 19.17 3.90
CA TYR A 278 11.24 18.10 2.98
C TYR A 278 11.54 18.43 1.51
N GLU A 279 11.36 19.67 1.08
CA GLU A 279 11.72 20.10 -0.26
C GLU A 279 13.23 20.06 -0.49
N ALA A 280 14.04 20.39 0.52
CA ALA A 280 15.49 20.23 0.50
C ALA A 280 15.89 18.75 0.40
N ALA A 281 15.27 17.90 1.22
CA ALA A 281 15.47 16.45 1.19
C ALA A 281 15.13 15.85 -0.19
N LEU A 282 14.04 16.26 -0.83
CA LEU A 282 13.71 15.80 -2.19
C LEU A 282 14.73 16.24 -3.24
N LYS A 283 15.30 17.44 -3.12
CA LYS A 283 16.38 17.89 -4.02
C LYS A 283 17.62 17.01 -3.86
N LEU A 284 17.99 16.69 -2.62
CA LEU A 284 19.11 15.79 -2.32
C LEU A 284 18.84 14.36 -2.81
N LEU A 285 17.64 13.83 -2.62
CA LEU A 285 17.23 12.50 -3.10
C LEU A 285 17.32 12.39 -4.62
N ARG A 286 16.82 13.40 -5.35
CA ARG A 286 16.91 13.46 -6.82
C ARG A 286 18.36 13.53 -7.29
N LYS A 287 19.21 14.25 -6.59
CA LYS A 287 20.65 14.35 -6.88
C LYS A 287 21.35 13.00 -6.65
N ARG A 288 21.09 12.34 -5.51
CA ARG A 288 21.67 11.03 -5.15
C ARG A 288 21.26 9.93 -6.11
N THR A 289 19.98 9.88 -6.49
CA THR A 289 19.43 8.80 -7.33
C THR A 289 19.50 9.07 -8.83
N GLY A 290 19.73 10.33 -9.24
CA GLY A 290 19.65 10.78 -10.63
C GLY A 290 18.22 10.76 -11.22
N LYS A 291 17.20 10.38 -10.44
CA LYS A 291 15.82 10.27 -10.90
C LYS A 291 15.07 11.58 -10.69
N ARG A 292 14.46 12.11 -11.76
CA ARG A 292 13.65 13.35 -11.68
C ARG A 292 12.26 13.13 -11.07
N LYS A 293 11.62 12.01 -11.42
CA LYS A 293 10.31 11.60 -10.89
C LYS A 293 10.53 10.55 -9.78
N ILE A 294 10.72 11.02 -8.55
CA ILE A 294 10.93 10.18 -7.37
C ILE A 294 10.36 10.88 -6.14
N PHE A 295 9.91 10.08 -5.18
CA PHE A 295 9.47 10.50 -3.86
C PHE A 295 10.19 9.69 -2.77
N PHE A 296 9.94 9.99 -1.49
CA PHE A 296 10.51 9.24 -0.37
C PHE A 296 9.93 7.82 -0.30
N ASP A 297 10.78 6.84 -0.01
CA ASP A 297 10.42 5.44 0.22
C ASP A 297 10.30 5.07 1.71
N HIS A 298 10.49 6.04 2.61
CA HIS A 298 10.42 5.90 4.06
C HIS A 298 9.29 6.76 4.67
N LEU A 299 9.02 6.59 5.98
CA LEU A 299 7.81 7.10 6.62
C LEU A 299 7.74 8.63 6.68
N ALA A 300 8.88 9.33 6.70
CA ALA A 300 8.91 10.79 6.64
C ALA A 300 8.20 11.36 5.39
N GLY A 301 8.11 10.60 4.29
CA GLY A 301 7.31 11.00 3.13
C GLY A 301 5.82 11.14 3.44
N VAL A 302 5.28 10.31 4.33
CA VAL A 302 3.89 10.45 4.81
C VAL A 302 3.74 11.74 5.61
N PHE A 303 4.68 12.03 6.51
CA PHE A 303 4.67 13.24 7.32
C PHE A 303 4.87 14.52 6.49
N PHE A 304 5.58 14.45 5.36
CA PHE A 304 5.61 15.55 4.40
C PHE A 304 4.21 15.86 3.85
N ILE A 305 3.48 14.82 3.44
CA ILE A 305 2.10 15.01 2.96
C ILE A 305 1.20 15.56 4.08
N LEU A 306 1.35 15.08 5.32
CA LEU A 306 0.62 15.63 6.46
C LEU A 306 0.93 17.12 6.72
N ALA A 307 2.18 17.55 6.57
CA ALA A 307 2.55 18.97 6.69
C ALA A 307 1.87 19.84 5.62
N LEU A 308 1.79 19.34 4.37
CA LEU A 308 1.06 20.01 3.30
C LEU A 308 -0.45 20.09 3.57
N LEU A 309 -1.03 19.01 4.13
CA LEU A 309 -2.45 18.96 4.51
C LEU A 309 -2.77 19.92 5.67
N ALA A 310 -1.87 20.07 6.64
CA ALA A 310 -2.04 20.95 7.80
C ALA A 310 -2.25 22.41 7.39
N SER A 311 -1.59 22.86 6.32
CA SER A 311 -1.76 24.22 5.77
C SER A 311 -3.14 24.44 5.15
N ASN A 312 -3.78 23.37 4.62
CA ASN A 312 -5.12 23.36 4.01
C ASN A 312 -5.39 24.45 2.94
N THR A 313 -4.34 25.01 2.32
CA THR A 313 -4.48 25.98 1.21
C THR A 313 -4.59 25.24 -0.13
N PRO A 314 -5.30 25.78 -1.14
CA PRO A 314 -5.41 25.15 -2.44
C PRO A 314 -4.06 24.82 -3.10
N ALA A 315 -3.07 25.71 -2.94
CA ALA A 315 -1.71 25.52 -3.44
C ALA A 315 -1.00 24.33 -2.77
N ARG A 316 -1.07 24.21 -1.44
CA ARG A 316 -0.45 23.11 -0.68
C ARG A 316 -1.16 21.78 -0.92
N LEU A 317 -2.49 21.79 -1.05
CA LEU A 317 -3.25 20.60 -1.43
C LEU A 317 -2.89 20.09 -2.83
N ARG A 318 -2.74 21.00 -3.81
CA ARG A 318 -2.24 20.64 -5.14
C ARG A 318 -0.81 20.10 -5.10
N GLN A 319 0.06 20.75 -4.33
CA GLN A 319 1.42 20.25 -4.11
C GLN A 319 1.42 18.83 -3.51
N ALA A 320 0.51 18.52 -2.58
CA ALA A 320 0.41 17.18 -2.01
C ALA A 320 0.08 16.12 -3.08
N LEU A 321 -0.86 16.41 -3.99
CA LEU A 321 -1.16 15.53 -5.12
C LEU A 321 0.06 15.34 -6.03
N ASP A 322 0.73 16.43 -6.41
CA ASP A 322 1.91 16.39 -7.27
C ASP A 322 3.05 15.56 -6.64
N MET A 323 3.22 15.65 -5.32
CA MET A 323 4.23 14.88 -4.57
C MET A 323 3.87 13.40 -4.45
N MET A 324 2.59 13.07 -4.30
CA MET A 324 2.12 11.68 -4.22
C MET A 324 2.04 10.98 -5.59
N ALA A 325 1.88 11.72 -6.70
CA ALA A 325 1.68 11.14 -8.02
C ALA A 325 2.70 10.05 -8.43
N PRO A 326 4.02 10.21 -8.20
CA PRO A 326 5.01 9.16 -8.53
C PRO A 326 4.78 7.84 -7.80
N VAL A 327 4.08 7.84 -6.65
CA VAL A 327 3.78 6.63 -5.87
C VAL A 327 2.85 5.69 -6.64
N PHE A 328 2.02 6.24 -7.52
CA PHE A 328 1.00 5.49 -8.28
C PHE A 328 1.42 5.21 -9.72
N ASP A 329 2.63 5.59 -10.13
CA ASP A 329 3.16 5.26 -11.45
C ASP A 329 3.21 3.74 -11.67
N LYS A 330 2.94 3.32 -12.91
CA LYS A 330 2.95 1.89 -13.27
C LYS A 330 4.32 1.27 -12.97
N GLY A 331 4.35 0.30 -12.06
CA GLY A 331 5.58 -0.39 -11.66
C GLY A 331 6.40 0.33 -10.59
N ALA A 332 5.93 1.47 -10.08
CA ALA A 332 6.51 2.09 -8.89
C ALA A 332 6.37 1.17 -7.67
N ARG A 333 7.39 1.19 -6.81
CA ARG A 333 7.45 0.36 -5.59
C ARG A 333 7.87 1.25 -4.43
N TYR A 334 6.89 1.75 -3.72
CA TYR A 334 7.08 2.50 -2.48
C TYR A 334 6.61 1.65 -1.30
N ALA A 335 7.13 1.92 -0.10
CA ALA A 335 6.80 1.15 1.09
C ALA A 335 5.34 1.32 1.54
N TYR A 336 4.73 2.48 1.27
CA TYR A 336 3.45 2.89 1.86
C TYR A 336 2.32 3.28 0.87
N PRO A 337 2.13 2.61 -0.29
CA PRO A 337 1.17 3.04 -1.33
C PRO A 337 -0.27 3.10 -0.81
N GLY A 338 -0.61 2.21 0.13
CA GLY A 338 -1.92 2.23 0.78
C GLY A 338 -2.16 3.51 1.60
N ILE A 339 -1.16 4.03 2.31
CA ILE A 339 -1.30 5.25 3.12
C ILE A 339 -1.48 6.46 2.19
N TYR A 340 -0.63 6.58 1.16
CA TYR A 340 -0.75 7.64 0.17
C TYR A 340 -2.11 7.62 -0.55
N ARG A 341 -2.71 6.45 -0.79
CA ARG A 341 -4.06 6.38 -1.38
C ARG A 341 -5.13 6.99 -0.47
N HIS A 342 -5.07 6.73 0.83
CA HIS A 342 -6.01 7.34 1.78
C HIS A 342 -5.82 8.86 1.86
N LEU A 343 -4.56 9.34 1.90
CA LEU A 343 -4.27 10.78 1.92
C LEU A 343 -4.65 11.48 0.61
N TRP A 344 -4.50 10.82 -0.53
CA TRP A 344 -4.99 11.32 -1.82
C TRP A 344 -6.50 11.59 -1.78
N GLN A 345 -7.28 10.63 -1.26
CA GLN A 345 -8.73 10.78 -1.10
C GLN A 345 -9.11 11.93 -0.16
N VAL A 346 -8.32 12.19 0.89
CA VAL A 346 -8.52 13.37 1.75
C VAL A 346 -8.44 14.65 0.93
N VAL A 347 -7.43 14.77 0.06
CA VAL A 347 -7.28 15.96 -0.79
C VAL A 347 -8.44 16.08 -1.79
N GLU A 348 -8.84 14.99 -2.44
CA GLU A 348 -9.95 15.01 -3.41
C GLU A 348 -11.27 15.44 -2.76
N VAL A 349 -11.56 14.93 -1.56
CA VAL A 349 -12.75 15.35 -0.81
C VAL A 349 -12.64 16.80 -0.37
N GLN A 350 -11.49 17.22 0.16
CA GLN A 350 -11.26 18.60 0.60
C GLN A 350 -11.26 19.63 -0.54
N GLN A 351 -11.06 19.20 -1.79
CA GLN A 351 -11.17 20.06 -2.96
C GLN A 351 -12.56 19.98 -3.61
N GLY A 352 -13.50 19.21 -3.05
CA GLY A 352 -14.83 18.98 -3.61
C GLY A 352 -14.84 18.16 -4.90
N GLN A 353 -13.72 17.54 -5.28
CA GLN A 353 -13.60 16.66 -6.46
C GLN A 353 -14.29 15.32 -6.20
N LEU A 354 -14.27 14.87 -4.95
CA LEU A 354 -14.96 13.67 -4.49
C LEU A 354 -15.94 14.05 -3.37
N GLN A 355 -17.23 13.73 -3.53
CA GLN A 355 -18.24 14.08 -2.53
C GLN A 355 -18.14 13.22 -1.26
N LYS A 356 -17.86 11.93 -1.43
CA LYS A 356 -17.74 10.97 -0.32
C LYS A 356 -16.86 9.80 -0.75
N ILE A 357 -16.11 9.23 0.19
CA ILE A 357 -15.43 7.96 -0.01
C ILE A 357 -16.36 6.79 0.32
N ALA A 358 -16.26 5.70 -0.45
CA ALA A 358 -16.97 4.46 -0.13
C ALA A 358 -16.44 3.90 1.20
N ALA A 359 -17.34 3.40 2.06
CA ALA A 359 -16.95 2.73 3.29
C ALA A 359 -16.11 1.49 2.94
N PRO A 360 -14.83 1.40 3.36
CA PRO A 360 -14.01 0.26 3.04
C PRO A 360 -14.41 -0.97 3.86
N ASP A 361 -14.04 -2.15 3.37
CA ASP A 361 -14.12 -3.36 4.19
C ASP A 361 -13.11 -3.29 5.35
N LEU A 362 -13.63 -3.06 6.55
CA LEU A 362 -12.83 -2.94 7.76
C LEU A 362 -12.31 -4.30 8.27
N SER A 363 -12.86 -5.41 7.79
CA SER A 363 -12.44 -6.76 8.18
C SER A 363 -11.15 -7.22 7.49
N ALA A 364 -10.83 -6.65 6.32
CA ALA A 364 -9.62 -6.97 5.57
C ALA A 364 -8.36 -6.70 6.42
N PRO A 365 -7.44 -7.66 6.58
CA PRO A 365 -6.25 -7.47 7.42
C PRO A 365 -5.32 -6.42 6.82
N LEU A 366 -4.83 -5.50 7.67
CA LEU A 366 -3.86 -4.48 7.30
C LEU A 366 -2.75 -4.42 8.34
N PRO A 367 -1.51 -4.09 7.94
CA PRO A 367 -0.47 -3.77 8.91
C PRO A 367 -0.89 -2.63 9.85
N ALA A 368 -0.39 -2.65 11.07
CA ALA A 368 -0.77 -1.74 12.16
C ALA A 368 -0.71 -0.25 11.73
N LEU A 369 0.39 0.15 11.11
CA LEU A 369 0.58 1.52 10.62
C LEU A 369 -0.42 1.89 9.52
N ASN A 370 -0.67 0.98 8.58
CA ASN A 370 -1.67 1.19 7.53
C ASN A 370 -3.07 1.32 8.12
N ARG A 371 -3.39 0.52 9.16
CA ARG A 371 -4.67 0.61 9.88
C ARG A 371 -4.80 1.94 10.59
N PHE A 372 -3.77 2.41 11.29
CA PHE A 372 -3.76 3.71 11.96
C PHE A 372 -4.17 4.84 11.00
N PHE A 373 -3.47 4.96 9.86
CA PHE A 373 -3.78 6.01 8.89
C PHE A 373 -5.15 5.85 8.23
N GLN A 374 -5.61 4.62 7.99
CA GLN A 374 -6.97 4.38 7.52
C GLN A 374 -8.01 4.88 8.54
N LEU A 375 -7.86 4.54 9.82
CA LEU A 375 -8.77 4.97 10.87
C LEU A 375 -8.80 6.50 10.99
N LEU A 376 -7.63 7.14 10.95
CA LEU A 376 -7.48 8.59 11.00
C LEU A 376 -8.21 9.27 9.82
N VAL A 377 -8.01 8.78 8.60
CA VAL A 377 -8.66 9.33 7.40
C VAL A 377 -10.17 9.10 7.43
N LEU A 378 -10.64 7.91 7.82
CA LEU A 378 -12.07 7.64 7.93
C LEU A 378 -12.75 8.51 8.98
N PHE A 379 -12.05 8.82 10.07
CA PHE A 379 -12.49 9.77 11.08
C PHE A 379 -12.58 11.19 10.52
N TRP A 380 -11.50 11.69 9.89
CA TRP A 380 -11.48 13.02 9.27
C TRP A 380 -12.60 13.23 8.25
N LEU A 381 -12.86 12.22 7.41
CA LEU A 381 -13.84 12.28 6.34
C LEU A 381 -15.27 11.87 6.76
N LYS A 382 -15.49 11.57 8.05
CA LYS A 382 -16.79 11.10 8.59
C LYS A 382 -17.37 9.93 7.77
N ALA A 383 -16.52 8.99 7.38
CA ALA A 383 -16.79 8.03 6.30
C ALA A 383 -17.06 6.58 6.75
N ALA A 384 -17.13 6.33 8.06
CA ALA A 384 -17.39 5.00 8.61
C ALA A 384 -18.16 5.06 9.92
N ASP A 385 -18.66 3.91 10.36
CA ASP A 385 -19.33 3.75 11.65
C ASP A 385 -18.36 4.00 12.82
N LEU A 386 -18.77 4.85 13.77
CA LEU A 386 -17.93 5.29 14.87
C LEU A 386 -17.59 4.14 15.85
N GLN A 387 -18.51 3.19 16.05
CA GLN A 387 -18.27 2.05 16.95
C GLN A 387 -17.26 1.06 16.32
N ALA A 388 -17.38 0.80 15.02
CA ALA A 388 -16.43 -0.03 14.29
C ALA A 388 -15.02 0.58 14.32
N LEU A 389 -14.90 1.90 14.06
CA LEU A 389 -13.62 2.61 14.17
C LEU A 389 -13.04 2.52 15.59
N ARG A 390 -13.87 2.71 16.61
CA ARG A 390 -13.45 2.65 18.02
C ARG A 390 -12.94 1.27 18.40
N GLY A 391 -13.64 0.21 18.01
CA GLY A 391 -13.23 -1.17 18.30
C GLY A 391 -11.85 -1.47 17.74
N LEU A 392 -11.60 -1.12 16.48
CA LEU A 392 -10.30 -1.30 15.84
C LEU A 392 -9.20 -0.43 16.45
N ALA A 393 -9.50 0.84 16.73
CA ALA A 393 -8.54 1.75 17.36
C ALA A 393 -8.13 1.25 18.75
N THR A 394 -9.06 0.73 19.54
CA THR A 394 -8.79 0.20 20.90
C THR A 394 -7.85 -1.00 20.87
N ILE A 395 -8.05 -1.93 19.93
CA ILE A 395 -7.12 -3.07 19.74
C ILE A 395 -5.72 -2.55 19.40
N LEU A 396 -5.65 -1.54 18.52
CA LEU A 396 -4.37 -0.98 18.07
C LEU A 396 -3.64 -0.20 19.16
N VAL A 397 -4.35 0.44 20.10
CA VAL A 397 -3.76 1.05 21.31
C VAL A 397 -3.01 -0.01 22.11
N GLY A 398 -3.64 -1.16 22.38
CA GLY A 398 -3.02 -2.26 23.12
C GLY A 398 -1.75 -2.75 22.44
N THR A 399 -1.81 -3.02 21.13
CA THR A 399 -0.62 -3.44 20.36
C THR A 399 0.50 -2.40 20.38
N ALA A 400 0.17 -1.11 20.27
CA ALA A 400 1.17 -0.04 20.31
C ALA A 400 1.84 0.07 21.69
N GLN A 401 1.06 -0.03 22.77
CA GLN A 401 1.58 0.01 24.15
C GLN A 401 2.45 -1.20 24.47
N GLU A 402 2.00 -2.41 24.12
CA GLU A 402 2.72 -3.66 24.38
C GLU A 402 4.09 -3.70 23.69
N ASN A 403 4.19 -3.10 22.50
CA ASN A 403 5.41 -3.14 21.69
C ASN A 403 6.20 -1.82 21.69
N GLY A 404 5.90 -0.88 22.60
CA GLY A 404 6.71 0.34 22.81
C GLY A 404 6.45 1.51 21.85
N TYR A 405 5.45 1.43 20.97
CA TYR A 405 5.08 2.49 20.02
C TYR A 405 4.24 3.60 20.69
N HIS A 406 4.80 4.23 21.74
CA HIS A 406 4.07 5.17 22.60
C HIS A 406 3.50 6.37 21.86
N TRP A 407 4.16 6.87 20.81
CA TRP A 407 3.65 7.99 20.02
C TRP A 407 2.31 7.62 19.36
N PHE A 408 2.23 6.44 18.74
CA PHE A 408 0.97 5.94 18.16
C PHE A 408 -0.07 5.62 19.22
N ALA A 409 0.33 5.10 20.38
CA ALA A 409 -0.58 4.85 21.49
C ALA A 409 -1.30 6.14 21.95
N VAL A 410 -0.57 7.25 22.02
CA VAL A 410 -1.12 8.57 22.36
C VAL A 410 -2.08 9.06 21.28
N GLU A 411 -1.67 9.02 20.01
CA GLU A 411 -2.53 9.44 18.88
C GLU A 411 -3.83 8.62 18.79
N LEU A 412 -3.72 7.29 18.96
CA LEU A 412 -4.88 6.40 18.95
C LEU A 412 -5.79 6.62 20.17
N THR A 413 -5.22 6.93 21.33
CA THR A 413 -6.01 7.24 22.53
C THR A 413 -6.83 8.52 22.32
N GLU A 414 -6.23 9.56 21.73
CA GLU A 414 -6.95 10.78 21.36
C GLU A 414 -8.07 10.50 20.34
N LEU A 415 -7.79 9.64 19.34
CA LEU A 415 -8.80 9.22 18.37
C LEU A 415 -9.97 8.50 19.05
N VAL A 416 -9.69 7.53 19.94
CA VAL A 416 -10.71 6.80 20.70
C VAL A 416 -11.55 7.76 21.55
N ARG A 417 -10.94 8.74 22.23
CA ARG A 417 -11.67 9.74 23.02
C ARG A 417 -12.66 10.52 22.16
N ARG A 418 -12.25 10.98 20.98
CA ARG A 418 -13.13 11.73 20.07
C ARG A 418 -14.24 10.89 19.45
N LEU A 419 -14.02 9.60 19.25
CA LEU A 419 -15.05 8.67 18.74
C LEU A 419 -16.17 8.38 19.74
N VAL A 420 -15.97 8.62 21.05
CA VAL A 420 -17.00 8.45 22.09
C VAL A 420 -18.04 9.58 22.07
N GLY A 421 -17.71 10.74 21.49
CA GLY A 421 -18.53 11.95 21.58
C GLY A 421 -18.53 12.56 23.00
N PRO A 422 -19.06 13.77 23.19
CA PRO A 422 -19.20 14.36 24.52
C PRO A 422 -20.12 13.48 25.36
N THR A 423 -19.61 12.92 26.45
CA THR A 423 -20.46 12.34 27.49
C THR A 423 -21.17 13.46 28.22
N TYR A 424 -22.39 13.21 28.72
CA TYR A 424 -23.26 14.20 29.40
C TYR A 424 -22.60 14.94 30.60
N ASN A 425 -21.40 14.51 31.03
CA ASN A 425 -20.60 15.11 32.11
C ASN A 425 -19.23 15.67 31.64
N SER A 426 -18.98 15.75 30.33
CA SER A 426 -17.81 16.44 29.77
C SER A 426 -18.28 17.79 29.22
N PRO A 427 -17.68 18.93 29.62
CA PRO A 427 -18.05 20.21 29.03
C PRO A 427 -17.88 20.12 27.52
N GLU A 428 -18.90 20.55 26.77
CA GLU A 428 -18.80 20.69 25.32
C GLU A 428 -17.56 21.53 25.01
N PRO A 429 -16.75 21.16 23.99
CA PRO A 429 -15.78 22.09 23.41
C PRO A 429 -16.56 23.14 22.63
N SER A 430 -17.29 23.98 23.36
CA SER A 430 -17.83 25.23 22.90
C SER A 430 -16.65 26.12 22.55
N THR A 431 -16.54 26.48 21.27
CA THR A 431 -16.08 27.78 20.73
C THR A 431 -15.12 28.64 21.58
N LEU A 432 -14.14 28.03 22.23
CA LEU A 432 -13.15 28.70 23.07
C LEU A 432 -11.78 28.51 22.41
N SER A 433 -11.32 29.59 21.76
CA SER A 433 -9.93 29.94 21.53
C SER A 433 -8.98 28.78 21.18
N HIS A 434 -8.61 28.70 19.90
CA HIS A 434 -7.53 27.89 19.31
C HIS A 434 -6.12 28.06 19.93
N LYS A 435 -5.98 28.66 21.13
CA LYS A 435 -4.71 28.90 21.81
C LYS A 435 -4.60 28.33 23.22
N GLY A 436 -5.71 27.94 23.87
CA GLY A 436 -5.70 27.63 25.31
C GLY A 436 -5.45 26.16 25.69
N GLU A 437 -5.82 25.21 24.82
CA GLU A 437 -5.68 23.77 25.12
C GLU A 437 -4.44 23.12 24.48
N GLU A 438 -3.68 23.87 23.68
CA GLU A 438 -2.39 23.40 23.12
C GLU A 438 -1.31 23.27 24.21
N GLU A 439 -1.49 23.93 25.37
CA GLU A 439 -0.44 24.09 26.38
C GLU A 439 -0.40 23.01 27.48
N LEU A 440 -1.40 22.12 27.59
CA LEU A 440 -1.47 21.20 28.74
C LEU A 440 -0.84 19.81 28.50
N ASP A 441 -0.50 19.44 27.26
CA ASP A 441 0.12 18.12 26.94
C ASP A 441 1.25 18.20 25.86
N GLY A 442 1.68 19.42 25.51
CA GLY A 442 2.99 19.73 24.94
C GLY A 442 3.33 19.27 23.51
N GLY A 443 2.39 18.76 22.70
CA GLY A 443 2.69 18.35 21.31
C GLY A 443 1.50 18.31 20.34
N ARG A 444 1.77 18.47 19.04
CA ARG A 444 0.79 18.36 17.94
C ARG A 444 0.10 16.99 17.94
N ARG A 445 -1.22 16.97 17.71
CA ARG A 445 -2.02 15.74 17.54
C ARG A 445 -2.54 15.60 16.12
N LEU A 446 -2.31 14.45 15.48
CA LEU A 446 -2.76 14.20 14.11
C LEU A 446 -4.28 14.21 14.01
N VAL A 447 -4.98 13.68 15.02
CA VAL A 447 -6.45 13.68 15.04
C VAL A 447 -7.05 15.09 14.84
N ARG A 448 -6.32 16.14 15.21
CA ARG A 448 -6.73 17.55 15.12
C ARG A 448 -6.20 18.27 13.87
N LEU A 449 -5.35 17.62 13.08
CA LEU A 449 -4.61 18.21 11.96
C LEU A 449 -5.52 18.71 10.83
N PHE A 450 -6.64 18.02 10.62
CA PHE A 450 -7.50 18.23 9.47
C PHE A 450 -8.95 18.35 9.90
N GLN A 451 -9.62 19.36 9.34
CA GLN A 451 -11.06 19.53 9.44
C GLN A 451 -11.66 19.48 8.02
N LEU A 452 -12.62 18.57 7.86
CA LEU A 452 -13.37 18.44 6.62
C LEU A 452 -14.19 19.71 6.39
N LYS A 453 -14.01 20.32 5.22
CA LYS A 453 -14.91 21.37 4.75
C LYS A 453 -16.27 20.75 4.47
N GLU A 454 -17.31 21.33 5.08
CA GLU A 454 -18.66 20.86 4.85
C GLU A 454 -19.10 21.17 3.40
N PRO A 455 -20.00 20.38 2.79
CA PRO A 455 -20.42 20.59 1.40
C PRO A 455 -20.92 22.01 1.10
N TRP A 456 -21.55 22.67 2.09
CA TRP A 456 -22.00 24.05 1.96
C TRP A 456 -20.85 25.06 1.85
N GLU A 457 -19.70 24.80 2.50
CA GLU A 457 -18.52 25.67 2.41
C GLU A 457 -17.92 25.60 1.01
N HIS A 458 -17.92 24.42 0.37
CA HIS A 458 -17.52 24.29 -1.02
C HIS A 458 -18.44 25.07 -1.96
N ALA A 459 -19.75 24.93 -1.79
CA ALA A 459 -20.73 25.68 -2.57
C ALA A 459 -20.58 27.20 -2.36
N LEU A 460 -20.37 27.63 -1.11
CA LEU A 460 -20.17 29.04 -0.78
C LEU A 460 -18.87 29.61 -1.37
N ASN A 461 -17.75 28.90 -1.24
CA ASN A 461 -16.48 29.33 -1.82
C ASN A 461 -16.56 29.41 -3.35
N ALA A 462 -17.20 28.44 -4.00
CA ALA A 462 -17.45 28.48 -5.45
C ALA A 462 -18.32 29.71 -5.85
N LEU A 463 -19.34 30.04 -5.05
CA LEU A 463 -20.18 31.23 -5.28
C LEU A 463 -19.41 32.55 -5.02
N LEU A 464 -18.51 32.57 -4.03
CA LEU A 464 -17.64 33.72 -3.74
C LEU A 464 -16.63 33.94 -4.88
N GLU A 465 -16.05 32.88 -5.43
CA GLU A 465 -15.17 32.97 -6.61
C GLU A 465 -15.92 33.47 -7.84
N LEU A 466 -17.20 33.12 -8.01
CA LEU A 466 -18.05 33.62 -9.09
C LEU A 466 -18.47 35.08 -8.92
N THR A 467 -18.42 35.64 -7.71
CA THR A 467 -18.90 37.00 -7.39
C THR A 467 -17.78 38.03 -7.24
N GLN A 468 -16.50 37.65 -7.30
CA GLN A 468 -15.38 38.62 -7.32
C GLN A 468 -15.29 39.33 -8.68
N PRO A 469 -15.52 40.66 -8.75
CA PRO A 469 -15.35 41.42 -9.98
C PRO A 469 -13.86 41.68 -10.17
N GLY A 470 -13.18 40.83 -10.94
CA GLY A 470 -11.77 41.03 -11.29
C GLY A 470 -10.98 39.79 -11.70
N ALA A 471 -11.50 38.58 -11.48
CA ALA A 471 -10.91 37.39 -12.08
C ALA A 471 -11.68 37.03 -13.34
N GLU A 472 -11.25 37.55 -14.50
CA GLU A 472 -11.55 36.83 -15.73
C GLU A 472 -10.98 35.40 -15.57
N PRO A 473 -11.80 34.34 -15.71
CA PRO A 473 -11.28 32.99 -15.63
C PRO A 473 -10.38 32.78 -16.84
N THR A 474 -9.07 32.90 -16.63
CA THR A 474 -8.07 32.36 -17.56
C THR A 474 -8.33 30.87 -17.66
N THR A 475 -8.91 30.47 -18.80
CA THR A 475 -9.23 29.09 -19.25
C THR A 475 -10.51 28.44 -18.70
N ALA A 476 -11.68 29.05 -18.91
CA ALA A 476 -12.89 28.23 -19.11
C ALA A 476 -12.73 27.40 -20.40
N PRO A 477 -13.03 26.08 -20.40
CA PRO A 477 -12.87 25.26 -21.59
C PRO A 477 -13.75 25.79 -22.73
N ALA A 478 -13.13 26.10 -23.87
CA ALA A 478 -13.82 26.64 -25.05
C ALA A 478 -14.86 25.67 -25.63
N ASN A 479 -14.84 24.40 -25.21
CA ASN A 479 -15.71 23.33 -25.68
C ASN A 479 -16.42 22.66 -24.50
N ARG A 480 -17.67 22.20 -24.71
CA ARG A 480 -18.43 21.36 -23.78
C ARG A 480 -19.15 20.22 -24.50
N LEU A 481 -19.41 19.12 -23.81
CA LEU A 481 -20.30 18.06 -24.30
C LEU A 481 -21.75 18.37 -23.87
N VAL A 482 -22.70 18.14 -24.77
CA VAL A 482 -24.14 18.15 -24.44
C VAL A 482 -24.79 16.87 -24.95
N TRP A 483 -25.82 16.42 -24.25
CA TRP A 483 -26.53 15.18 -24.56
C TRP A 483 -27.92 15.52 -25.10
N TRP A 484 -28.15 15.25 -26.38
CA TRP A 484 -29.49 15.37 -26.95
C TRP A 484 -30.24 14.07 -26.77
N ILE A 485 -31.53 14.16 -26.42
CA ILE A 485 -32.42 13.01 -26.29
C ILE A 485 -33.64 13.16 -27.21
N SER A 486 -34.11 12.04 -27.73
CA SER A 486 -35.35 11.94 -28.50
C SER A 486 -36.08 10.64 -28.16
N TRP A 487 -37.40 10.70 -28.00
CA TRP A 487 -38.26 9.54 -27.75
C TRP A 487 -39.00 9.14 -29.01
N HIS A 488 -38.84 7.88 -29.41
CA HIS A 488 -39.54 7.32 -30.56
C HIS A 488 -40.89 6.77 -30.15
N LYS A 489 -41.82 6.69 -31.11
CA LYS A 489 -43.16 6.09 -30.90
C LYS A 489 -43.09 4.61 -30.47
N SER A 490 -41.97 3.93 -30.72
CA SER A 490 -41.67 2.57 -30.26
C SER A 490 -41.35 2.49 -28.75
N GLY A 491 -41.25 3.62 -28.05
CA GLY A 491 -40.84 3.68 -26.65
C GLY A 491 -39.33 3.65 -26.43
N SER A 492 -38.53 3.60 -27.51
CA SER A 492 -37.06 3.69 -27.41
C SER A 492 -36.60 5.15 -27.34
N CYS A 493 -35.52 5.40 -26.59
CA CYS A 493 -34.85 6.69 -26.53
C CYS A 493 -33.55 6.65 -27.35
N THR A 494 -33.29 7.69 -28.14
CA THR A 494 -31.99 7.91 -28.78
C THR A 494 -31.25 9.03 -28.05
N ILE A 495 -29.96 8.80 -27.81
CA ILE A 495 -29.06 9.73 -27.15
C ILE A 495 -27.98 10.15 -28.15
N SER A 496 -27.91 11.44 -28.45
CA SER A 496 -27.06 12.02 -29.49
C SER A 496 -26.07 13.02 -28.88
N PRO A 497 -24.79 12.64 -28.63
CA PRO A 497 -23.81 13.52 -28.03
C PRO A 497 -23.29 14.58 -29.03
N ARG A 498 -23.21 15.83 -28.57
CA ARG A 498 -22.80 16.99 -29.38
C ARG A 498 -21.72 17.79 -28.66
N GLU A 499 -20.65 18.14 -29.36
CA GLU A 499 -19.59 19.02 -28.87
C GLU A 499 -19.93 20.47 -29.25
N GLN A 500 -20.23 21.30 -28.27
CA GLN A 500 -20.50 22.74 -28.45
C GLN A 500 -19.25 23.55 -28.15
N LYS A 501 -19.07 24.64 -28.90
CA LYS A 501 -17.98 25.61 -28.69
C LYS A 501 -18.54 26.99 -28.46
N ARG A 502 -17.81 27.85 -27.74
CA ARG A 502 -18.13 29.28 -27.67
C ARG A 502 -17.71 29.98 -28.96
N ASP A 503 -18.60 30.78 -29.53
CA ASP A 503 -18.29 31.66 -30.64
C ASP A 503 -17.64 32.98 -30.17
N ALA A 504 -17.25 33.83 -31.13
CA ALA A 504 -16.62 35.12 -30.86
C ALA A 504 -17.52 36.12 -30.10
N ARG A 505 -18.83 35.84 -29.98
CA ARG A 505 -19.82 36.62 -29.22
C ARG A 505 -20.12 36.00 -27.85
N GLY A 506 -19.43 34.92 -27.49
CA GLY A 506 -19.61 34.20 -26.23
C GLY A 506 -20.83 33.27 -26.19
N GLN A 507 -21.54 33.08 -27.31
CA GLN A 507 -22.68 32.17 -27.40
C GLN A 507 -22.24 30.75 -27.74
N TRP A 508 -22.99 29.75 -27.29
CA TRP A 508 -22.72 28.36 -27.62
C TRP A 508 -23.21 28.03 -29.03
N THR A 509 -22.35 27.41 -29.84
CA THR A 509 -22.76 26.85 -31.14
C THR A 509 -23.76 25.71 -30.93
N GLN A 510 -24.56 25.38 -31.96
CA GLN A 510 -25.51 24.27 -31.89
C GLN A 510 -24.84 22.91 -31.60
N GLY A 511 -23.56 22.78 -31.93
CA GLY A 511 -22.73 21.64 -31.57
C GLY A 511 -22.57 20.61 -32.69
N ARG A 512 -21.36 20.07 -32.81
CA ARG A 512 -21.01 19.05 -33.81
C ARG A 512 -21.25 17.66 -33.23
N ALA A 513 -21.85 16.76 -34.02
CA ALA A 513 -22.00 15.36 -33.64
C ALA A 513 -20.65 14.74 -33.27
N VAL A 514 -20.60 14.06 -32.12
CA VAL A 514 -19.39 13.39 -31.64
C VAL A 514 -19.43 11.92 -32.06
N ALA A 515 -18.38 11.46 -32.72
CA ALA A 515 -18.26 10.04 -33.06
C ALA A 515 -18.19 9.19 -31.79
N LEU A 516 -19.09 8.20 -31.65
CA LEU A 516 -19.19 7.37 -30.44
C LEU A 516 -17.91 6.60 -30.12
N LYS A 517 -17.13 6.23 -31.14
CA LYS A 517 -15.77 5.68 -30.98
C LYS A 517 -14.84 6.59 -30.16
N ARG A 518 -14.97 7.92 -30.27
CA ARG A 518 -14.18 8.87 -29.47
C ARG A 518 -14.61 8.89 -28.00
N LEU A 519 -15.92 8.73 -27.75
CA LEU A 519 -16.47 8.67 -26.40
C LEU A 519 -16.17 7.34 -25.70
N HIS A 520 -16.11 6.25 -26.45
CA HIS A 520 -15.62 4.95 -25.93
C HIS A 520 -14.17 5.03 -25.43
N HIS A 521 -13.38 6.02 -25.89
CA HIS A 521 -12.02 6.31 -25.43
C HIS A 521 -11.95 7.70 -24.74
N ALA A 522 -12.91 7.99 -23.85
CA ALA A 522 -13.09 9.27 -23.17
C ALA A 522 -11.89 9.78 -22.36
N GLU A 523 -10.94 8.92 -22.00
CA GLU A 523 -9.71 9.27 -21.25
C GLU A 523 -8.87 10.37 -21.95
N LYS A 524 -9.01 10.51 -23.27
CA LYS A 524 -8.27 11.49 -24.09
C LYS A 524 -8.99 12.84 -24.25
N LEU A 525 -10.16 13.02 -23.65
CA LEU A 525 -10.99 14.22 -23.79
C LEU A 525 -10.97 15.03 -22.48
N GLU A 526 -10.23 16.14 -22.50
CA GLU A 526 -10.00 16.98 -21.32
C GLU A 526 -11.23 17.81 -20.92
N PHE A 527 -12.15 18.07 -21.86
CA PHE A 527 -13.34 18.90 -21.63
C PHE A 527 -14.54 18.15 -21.03
N LEU A 528 -14.43 16.84 -20.80
CA LEU A 528 -15.50 16.04 -20.22
C LEU A 528 -15.59 16.22 -18.71
N THR A 529 -16.81 16.34 -18.20
CA THR A 529 -17.07 16.29 -16.76
C THR A 529 -16.94 14.85 -16.23
N PRO A 530 -16.82 14.64 -14.91
CA PRO A 530 -16.88 13.30 -14.34
C PRO A 530 -18.16 12.54 -14.73
N GLN A 531 -19.32 13.21 -14.73
CA GLN A 531 -20.60 12.61 -15.12
C GLN A 531 -20.63 12.25 -16.62
N ASP A 532 -20.05 13.08 -17.50
CA ASP A 532 -19.90 12.72 -18.92
C ASP A 532 -19.07 11.44 -19.10
N ARG A 533 -18.00 11.26 -18.31
CA ARG A 533 -17.16 10.05 -18.36
C ARG A 533 -17.93 8.81 -17.91
N GLU A 534 -18.77 8.93 -16.89
CA GLU A 534 -19.66 7.85 -16.47
C GLU A 534 -20.65 7.48 -17.57
N ILE A 535 -21.30 8.46 -18.21
CA ILE A 535 -22.23 8.23 -19.33
C ILE A 535 -21.50 7.59 -20.51
N CYS A 536 -20.24 7.95 -20.78
CA CYS A 536 -19.42 7.32 -21.82
C CYS A 536 -19.20 5.82 -21.60
N SER A 537 -19.28 5.32 -20.36
CA SER A 537 -19.20 3.86 -20.07
C SER A 537 -20.40 3.06 -20.60
N ALA A 538 -21.48 3.74 -21.01
CA ALA A 538 -22.64 3.14 -21.65
C ALA A 538 -22.49 3.04 -23.18
N VAL A 539 -21.39 3.54 -23.77
CA VAL A 539 -21.04 3.28 -25.17
C VAL A 539 -20.47 1.86 -25.27
N ARG A 540 -21.02 1.03 -26.14
CA ARG A 540 -20.52 -0.34 -26.39
C ARG A 540 -20.17 -0.56 -27.85
N GLU A 541 -19.25 -1.49 -28.07
CA GLU A 541 -18.97 -2.03 -29.39
C GLU A 541 -20.11 -2.95 -29.82
N ASP A 542 -20.60 -2.74 -31.03
CA ASP A 542 -21.53 -3.64 -31.69
C ASP A 542 -20.80 -4.32 -32.85
N HIS A 543 -20.87 -5.64 -32.87
CA HIS A 543 -20.21 -6.50 -33.86
C HIS A 543 -21.21 -7.09 -34.88
N SER A 544 -22.45 -6.59 -34.90
CA SER A 544 -23.56 -7.13 -35.69
C SER A 544 -23.51 -6.84 -37.21
N GLY A 545 -22.53 -6.08 -37.69
CA GLY A 545 -22.44 -5.68 -39.10
C GLY A 545 -21.97 -6.79 -40.05
N TYR A 546 -22.69 -6.98 -41.17
CA TYR A 546 -22.46 -8.00 -42.22
C TYR A 546 -21.11 -7.93 -42.97
N TYR A 547 -20.20 -7.04 -42.56
CA TYR A 547 -18.86 -6.84 -43.14
C TYR A 547 -17.73 -6.71 -42.10
N GLY A 548 -17.96 -7.11 -40.84
CA GLY A 548 -16.91 -7.15 -39.81
C GLY A 548 -16.38 -5.77 -39.37
N GLN A 549 -17.12 -4.68 -39.63
CA GLN A 549 -16.82 -3.36 -39.08
C GLN A 549 -17.35 -3.25 -37.64
N THR A 550 -16.47 -2.88 -36.71
CA THR A 550 -16.84 -2.49 -35.35
C THR A 550 -17.66 -1.19 -35.38
N SER A 551 -18.95 -1.27 -35.11
CA SER A 551 -19.80 -0.10 -34.85
C SER A 551 -19.84 0.20 -33.35
N TYR A 552 -20.22 1.42 -33.00
CA TYR A 552 -20.37 1.86 -31.61
C TYR A 552 -21.79 2.38 -31.43
N GLU A 553 -22.43 2.00 -30.33
CA GLU A 553 -23.76 2.49 -29.96
C GLU A 553 -23.83 2.84 -28.48
N ILE A 554 -24.72 3.78 -28.11
CA ILE A 554 -25.02 4.08 -26.72
C ILE A 554 -26.16 3.17 -26.29
N ASP A 555 -25.98 2.41 -25.21
CA ASP A 555 -27.04 1.64 -24.56
C ASP A 555 -27.95 2.59 -23.76
N PRO A 556 -29.20 2.86 -24.21
CA PRO A 556 -30.08 3.82 -23.54
C PRO A 556 -30.51 3.34 -22.15
N ALA A 557 -30.60 2.03 -21.92
CA ALA A 557 -31.01 1.49 -20.63
C ALA A 557 -29.94 1.73 -19.55
N ARG A 558 -28.67 1.77 -19.95
CA ARG A 558 -27.54 2.12 -19.07
C ARG A 558 -27.27 3.62 -19.00
N ALA A 559 -27.45 4.34 -20.11
CA ALA A 559 -27.14 5.76 -20.19
C ALA A 559 -28.19 6.67 -19.55
N LEU A 560 -29.49 6.36 -19.66
CA LEU A 560 -30.56 7.20 -19.11
C LEU A 560 -30.49 7.35 -17.58
N PRO A 561 -30.21 6.30 -16.78
CA PRO A 561 -30.02 6.45 -15.34
C PRO A 561 -28.84 7.38 -14.98
N LEU A 562 -27.77 7.37 -15.78
CA LEU A 562 -26.57 8.20 -15.57
C LEU A 562 -26.78 9.66 -15.98
N LEU A 563 -27.76 9.92 -16.85
CA LEU A 563 -28.19 11.26 -17.26
C LEU A 563 -29.11 11.94 -16.24
N VAL A 564 -29.59 11.22 -15.22
CA VAL A 564 -30.41 11.80 -14.14
C VAL A 564 -29.62 12.89 -13.42
N GLY A 565 -30.21 14.09 -13.30
CA GLY A 565 -29.55 15.26 -12.70
C GLY A 565 -28.44 15.89 -13.54
N HIS A 566 -28.18 15.43 -14.76
CA HIS A 566 -27.13 15.99 -15.61
C HIS A 566 -27.48 17.41 -16.10
N PRO A 567 -26.59 18.42 -15.97
CA PRO A 567 -26.94 19.82 -16.21
C PRO A 567 -27.06 20.22 -17.69
N LEU A 568 -26.64 19.35 -18.61
CA LEU A 568 -26.53 19.62 -20.05
C LEU A 568 -27.25 18.57 -20.92
N VAL A 569 -28.53 18.32 -20.61
CA VAL A 569 -29.42 17.48 -21.43
C VAL A 569 -30.44 18.35 -22.15
N PHE A 570 -30.70 18.08 -23.42
CA PHE A 570 -31.57 18.89 -24.28
C PHE A 570 -32.43 18.00 -25.17
N TRP A 571 -33.60 18.49 -25.60
CA TRP A 571 -34.40 17.82 -26.62
C TRP A 571 -33.73 17.96 -28.00
N GLU A 572 -33.65 16.87 -28.77
CA GLU A 572 -33.10 16.92 -30.13
C GLU A 572 -33.92 17.84 -31.06
N ASP A 573 -35.24 17.83 -30.94
CA ASP A 573 -36.14 18.66 -31.76
C ASP A 573 -36.19 20.13 -31.30
N THR A 574 -35.79 20.41 -30.05
CA THR A 574 -35.70 21.77 -29.48
C THR A 574 -34.41 21.97 -28.68
N PRO A 575 -33.25 22.09 -29.35
CA PRO A 575 -31.93 22.11 -28.68
C PRO A 575 -31.67 23.28 -27.72
N GLY A 576 -32.52 24.31 -27.74
CA GLY A 576 -32.46 25.44 -26.82
C GLY A 576 -33.18 25.19 -25.48
N VAL A 577 -33.96 24.11 -25.37
CA VAL A 577 -34.72 23.75 -24.18
C VAL A 577 -33.94 22.70 -23.40
N ARG A 578 -33.42 23.10 -22.23
CA ARG A 578 -32.80 22.16 -21.28
C ARG A 578 -33.88 21.24 -20.71
N VAL A 579 -33.52 19.97 -20.56
CA VAL A 579 -34.34 18.92 -19.97
C VAL A 579 -33.71 18.48 -18.66
N ASP A 580 -34.52 18.37 -17.62
CA ASP A 580 -34.09 17.75 -16.37
C ASP A 580 -34.66 16.32 -16.31
N LEU A 581 -33.77 15.33 -16.32
CA LEU A 581 -34.13 13.94 -16.09
C LEU A 581 -34.15 13.67 -14.59
N VAL A 582 -35.28 13.18 -14.10
CA VAL A 582 -35.49 12.75 -12.71
C VAL A 582 -35.87 11.28 -12.66
N LYS A 583 -35.50 10.60 -11.58
CA LYS A 583 -35.90 9.21 -11.36
C LYS A 583 -37.38 9.16 -10.95
N GLY A 584 -38.22 8.58 -11.80
CA GLY A 584 -39.63 8.30 -11.48
C GLY A 584 -39.81 6.91 -10.86
N GLU A 585 -40.83 6.76 -10.02
CA GLU A 585 -41.37 5.44 -9.67
C GLU A 585 -42.35 4.99 -10.76
N PRO A 586 -42.46 3.69 -11.04
CA PRO A 586 -43.43 3.21 -12.03
C PRO A 586 -44.86 3.49 -11.55
N GLU A 587 -45.55 4.40 -12.24
CA GLU A 587 -46.95 4.72 -11.99
C GLU A 587 -47.84 4.07 -13.06
N LEU A 588 -48.91 3.41 -12.61
CA LEU A 588 -49.87 2.74 -13.48
C LEU A 588 -51.02 3.71 -13.78
N LEU A 589 -50.98 4.32 -14.98
CA LEU A 589 -51.91 5.35 -15.38
C LEU A 589 -53.12 4.72 -16.09
N ILE A 590 -54.14 4.36 -15.32
CA ILE A 590 -55.38 3.78 -15.86
C ILE A 590 -56.17 4.89 -16.53
N THR A 591 -56.41 4.76 -17.84
CA THR A 591 -57.18 5.76 -18.61
C THR A 591 -58.51 5.16 -19.04
N PRO A 592 -59.67 5.75 -18.68
CA PRO A 592 -60.97 5.19 -19.07
C PRO A 592 -61.19 5.29 -20.58
N GLN A 593 -61.44 4.17 -21.24
CA GLN A 593 -61.85 4.11 -22.65
C GLN A 593 -63.25 3.48 -22.73
N GLY A 594 -64.29 4.30 -22.56
CA GLY A 594 -65.67 3.83 -22.51
C GLY A 594 -65.95 2.98 -21.26
N SER A 595 -66.53 1.79 -21.41
CA SER A 595 -66.90 0.87 -20.31
C SER A 595 -65.81 -0.15 -19.93
N GLN A 596 -64.57 0.04 -20.40
CA GLN A 596 -63.41 -0.76 -19.98
C GLN A 596 -62.24 0.13 -19.54
N TRP A 597 -61.52 -0.32 -18.52
CA TRP A 597 -60.30 0.30 -18.01
C TRP A 597 -59.10 -0.34 -18.71
N ARG A 598 -58.19 0.49 -19.26
CA ARG A 598 -56.88 0.06 -19.77
C ARG A 598 -55.77 0.60 -18.88
#